data_AF-A0A526TRN3-F1
#
_entry.id   AF-A0A526TRN3-F1
#
_cell.length_a   1.000
_cell.length_b   1.000
_cell.length_c   1.000
_cell.angle_alpha   90.00
_cell.angle_beta   90.00
_cell.angle_gamma   90.00
#
_symmetry.space_group_name_H-M   'P 1'
#
loop_
_entity.id
_entity.type
_entity.pdbx_description
1 polymer ?
#
loop_
_entity_poly.entity_id
_entity_poly.type
_entity_poly.pdbx_seq_one_letter_code
_entity_poly.pdbx_strand_id
1 'polypeptide(L)' 'MAQSYSCQPRRYCKQISSCDEARWYLNNCSWGPKLDRDGDGIPCEGIC' A
#
# COMPACT_ATOMS: atom_id res chain seq x y z
N MET A 1 -12.09 -1.91 -14.07
CA MET A 1 -12.76 -1.13 -13.00
C MET A 1 -11.68 -0.32 -12.31
N ALA A 2 -11.63 1.00 -12.52
CA ALA A 2 -10.68 1.86 -11.83
C ALA A 2 -11.13 1.96 -10.37
N GLN A 3 -10.53 1.17 -9.49
CA GLN A 3 -10.71 1.36 -8.05
C GLN A 3 -10.07 2.71 -7.72
N SER A 4 -10.89 3.69 -7.34
CA SER A 4 -10.44 5.01 -6.90
C SER A 4 -9.77 4.87 -5.54
N TYR A 5 -8.55 4.32 -5.53
CA TYR A 5 -7.72 4.31 -4.33
C TYR A 5 -7.53 5.76 -3.90
N SER A 6 -7.73 6.00 -2.62
CA SER A 6 -7.55 7.30 -1.99
C SER A 6 -6.64 7.08 -0.79
N CYS A 7 -5.94 8.09 -0.31
CA CYS A 7 -5.04 7.95 0.84
C CYS A 7 -5.78 7.71 2.17
N GLN A 8 -6.60 6.66 2.21
CA GLN A 8 -7.28 6.14 3.37
C GLN A 8 -6.24 5.80 4.44
N PRO A 9 -6.57 5.89 5.74
CA PRO A 9 -5.63 5.58 6.81
C PRO A 9 -5.41 4.06 6.96
N ARG A 10 -5.09 3.35 5.87
CA ARG A 10 -4.79 1.92 5.83
C ARG A 10 -3.31 1.70 6.10
N ARG A 11 -2.91 1.93 7.34
CA ARG A 11 -1.51 1.83 7.78
C ARG A 11 -1.04 0.40 8.03
N TYR A 12 -1.91 -0.58 7.85
CA TYR A 12 -1.61 -1.99 8.07
C TYR A 12 -1.98 -2.82 6.85
N CYS A 13 -1.11 -3.76 6.48
CA CYS A 13 -1.30 -4.66 5.34
C CYS A 13 -2.57 -5.51 5.44
N LYS A 14 -3.04 -5.85 6.65
CA LYS A 14 -4.33 -6.52 6.87
C LYS A 14 -5.55 -5.72 6.38
N GLN A 15 -5.40 -4.40 6.20
CA GLN A 15 -6.44 -3.55 5.65
C GLN A 15 -6.33 -3.49 4.13
N ILE A 16 -5.22 -3.88 3.53
CA ILE A 16 -5.03 -3.82 2.08
C ILE A 16 -5.32 -5.20 1.52
N SER A 17 -6.10 -5.25 0.45
CA SER A 17 -6.57 -6.54 -0.08
C SER A 17 -5.79 -7.01 -1.31
N SER A 18 -4.90 -6.16 -1.85
CA SER A 18 -4.15 -6.46 -3.07
C SER A 18 -2.82 -5.72 -3.15
N CYS A 19 -1.84 -6.34 -3.80
CA CYS A 19 -0.52 -5.74 -4.03
C CYS A 19 -0.59 -4.41 -4.79
N ASP A 20 -1.42 -4.33 -5.85
CA ASP A 20 -1.59 -3.12 -6.65
C ASP A 20 -2.12 -1.95 -5.80
N GLU A 21 -3.05 -2.21 -4.88
CA GLU A 21 -3.55 -1.21 -3.93
C GLU A 21 -2.43 -0.74 -2.99
N ALA A 22 -1.63 -1.68 -2.46
CA ALA A 22 -0.50 -1.36 -1.59
C ALA A 22 0.55 -0.50 -2.32
N ARG A 23 0.93 -0.89 -3.55
CA ARG A 23 1.86 -0.16 -4.42
C ARG A 23 1.34 1.21 -4.78
N TRP A 24 0.04 1.32 -5.03
CA TRP A 24 -0.58 2.60 -5.26
C TRP A 24 -0.43 3.50 -4.01
N TYR A 25 -0.71 3.00 -2.80
CA TYR A 25 -0.51 3.79 -1.58
C TYR A 25 0.95 4.17 -1.34
N LEU A 26 1.89 3.28 -1.60
CA LEU A 26 3.33 3.58 -1.49
C LEU A 26 3.73 4.78 -2.35
N ASN A 27 3.25 4.83 -3.59
CA ASN A 27 3.62 5.87 -4.55
C ASN A 27 2.78 7.16 -4.46
N ASN A 28 1.52 7.05 -4.03
CA ASN A 28 0.56 8.16 -4.07
C ASN A 28 0.31 8.79 -2.69
N CYS A 29 0.71 8.15 -1.59
CA CYS A 29 0.40 8.60 -0.23
C CYS A 29 1.65 8.82 0.62
N SER A 30 1.68 9.92 1.36
CA SER A 30 2.82 10.30 2.23
C SER A 30 3.11 9.31 3.36
N TRP A 31 2.12 8.49 3.74
CA TRP A 31 2.27 7.42 4.72
C TRP A 31 2.52 6.05 4.10
N GLY A 32 2.46 5.92 2.78
CA GLY A 32 2.68 4.69 2.03
C GLY A 32 4.01 3.99 2.32
N PRO A 33 5.14 4.72 2.50
CA PRO A 33 6.41 4.14 2.93
C PRO A 33 6.37 3.48 4.31
N LYS A 34 5.29 3.57 5.08
CA LYS A 34 5.11 2.78 6.32
C LYS A 34 4.62 1.36 6.07
N LEU A 35 4.10 1.09 4.87
CA LEU A 35 3.68 -0.25 4.44
C LEU A 35 4.84 -1.08 3.91
N ASP A 36 5.85 -0.41 3.38
CA ASP A 36 7.12 -0.96 2.94
C ASP A 36 8.12 -0.84 4.09
N ARG A 37 8.30 -1.91 4.86
CA ARG A 37 9.04 -1.88 6.13
C ARG A 37 10.55 -1.99 5.92
N ASP A 38 10.94 -2.67 4.85
CA ASP A 38 12.30 -2.99 4.45
C ASP A 38 12.83 -2.03 3.37
N GLY A 39 11.96 -1.28 2.69
CA GLY A 39 12.32 -0.19 1.79
C GLY A 39 12.70 -0.68 0.39
N ASP A 40 12.23 -1.86 -0.01
CA ASP A 40 12.53 -2.48 -1.30
C ASP A 40 11.60 -2.01 -2.43
N GLY A 41 10.58 -1.20 -2.09
CA GLY A 41 9.55 -0.74 -3.02
C GLY A 41 8.36 -1.68 -3.14
N ILE A 42 8.29 -2.74 -2.32
CA ILE A 42 7.20 -3.72 -2.26
C ILE A 42 6.44 -3.52 -0.94
N PRO A 43 5.38 -2.69 -0.93
CA PRO A 43 4.60 -2.48 0.27
C PRO A 43 3.80 -3.75 0.57
N CYS A 44 3.79 -4.15 1.83
CA CYS A 44 3.03 -5.31 2.26
C CYS A 44 3.37 -6.61 1.52
N GLU A 45 4.64 -7.03 1.56
CA GLU A 45 5.16 -8.26 0.94
C GLU A 45 4.27 -9.51 1.14
N GLY A 46 3.62 -9.64 2.31
CA GLY A 46 2.73 -10.77 2.59
C GLY A 46 1.47 -10.88 1.71
N ILE A 47 1.15 -9.85 0.93
CA ILE A 47 0.05 -9.81 -0.05
C ILE A 47 0.54 -9.54 -1.50
N CYS A 48 1.85 -9.54 -1.76
CA CYS A 48 2.45 -9.09 -3.05
C CYS A 48 3.09 -10.17 -3.96
#